data_AF-A0A945MPC1-F1
#
_entry.id   AF-A0A945MPC1-F1
#
_cell.length_a   1.000
_cell.length_b   1.000
_cell.length_c   1.000
_cell.angle_alpha   90.00
_cell.angle_beta   90.00
_cell.angle_gamma   90.00
#
_symmetry.space_group_name_H-M   'P 1'
#
loop_
_entity.id
_entity.type
_entity.pdbx_description
1 polymer ?
#
loop_
_entity_poly.entity_id
_entity_poly.type
_entity_poly.pdbx_seq_one_letter_code
_entity_poly.pdbx_strand_id
1 'polypeptide(L)'
;MSWIAAESKHRWDLDREWINAKKDETAAIGWNTIASLVSITADEDFDLPALNLLLQRVQKEIHKAGNESRYAINNFVICLGCYVTSLKDAAIKRGESRIWI
;
A
#
# COMPACT_ATOMS: atom_id res chain seq x y z
N MET A 1 13.41 -12.30 -17.60
CA MET A 1 12.55 -11.79 -16.51
C MET A 1 13.27 -10.60 -15.86
N SER A 2 13.27 -9.45 -16.53
CA SER A 2 13.97 -8.23 -16.06
C SER A 2 13.14 -6.96 -16.25
N TRP A 3 11.98 -7.08 -16.91
CA TRP A 3 11.06 -5.97 -17.16
C TRP A 3 10.24 -5.63 -15.90
N ILE A 4 9.78 -6.65 -15.16
CA ILE A 4 8.97 -6.47 -13.95
C ILE A 4 9.78 -5.84 -12.81
N ALA A 5 11.08 -6.12 -12.69
CA ALA A 5 11.95 -5.49 -11.69
C ALA A 5 12.30 -4.02 -12.05
N ALA A 6 12.47 -3.72 -13.34
CA ALA A 6 12.69 -2.35 -13.83
C ALA A 6 11.40 -1.50 -13.73
N GLU A 7 10.24 -2.08 -14.05
CA GLU A 7 8.94 -1.48 -13.77
C GLU A 7 8.72 -1.35 -12.27
N SER A 8 8.98 -2.37 -11.45
CA SER A 8 8.82 -2.33 -9.99
C SER A 8 9.54 -1.13 -9.37
N LYS A 9 10.81 -0.88 -9.71
CA LYS A 9 11.56 0.24 -9.14
C LYS A 9 11.04 1.61 -9.60
N HIS A 10 10.80 1.78 -10.90
CA HIS A 10 10.27 3.05 -11.43
C HIS A 10 8.81 3.30 -11.03
N ARG A 11 8.03 2.23 -10.91
CA ARG A 11 6.64 2.26 -10.47
C ARG A 11 6.53 2.51 -8.97
N TRP A 12 7.45 1.99 -8.16
CA TRP A 12 7.55 2.34 -6.75
C TRP A 12 7.81 3.83 -6.53
N ASP A 13 8.65 4.45 -7.35
CA ASP A 13 8.90 5.88 -7.28
C ASP A 13 7.68 6.70 -7.75
N LEU A 14 7.03 6.28 -8.83
CA LEU A 14 5.82 6.93 -9.36
C LEU A 14 4.63 6.81 -8.38
N ASP A 15 4.42 5.63 -7.82
CA ASP A 15 3.36 5.36 -6.85
C ASP A 15 3.60 6.18 -5.57
N ARG A 16 4.88 6.38 -5.17
CA ARG A 16 5.24 7.29 -4.07
C ARG A 16 4.89 8.75 -4.35
N GLU A 17 5.01 9.21 -5.59
CA GLU A 17 4.56 10.56 -5.96
C GLU A 17 3.03 10.67 -5.89
N TRP A 18 2.31 9.64 -6.34
CA TRP A 18 0.85 9.66 -6.38
C TRP A 18 0.23 9.60 -4.99
N ILE A 19 0.72 8.76 -4.07
CA ILE A 19 0.23 8.73 -2.67
C ILE A 19 0.53 10.05 -1.91
N ASN A 20 1.46 10.88 -2.42
CA ASN A 20 1.78 12.20 -1.89
C ASN A 20 1.00 13.34 -2.57
N ALA A 21 0.14 13.04 -3.54
CA ALA A 21 -0.62 14.05 -4.27
C ALA A 21 -1.57 14.81 -3.34
N LYS A 22 -1.72 16.12 -3.56
CA LYS A 22 -2.65 16.96 -2.79
C LYS A 22 -4.12 16.65 -3.07
N LYS A 23 -4.43 16.02 -4.21
CA LYS A 23 -5.78 15.63 -4.59
C LYS A 23 -6.08 14.24 -4.06
N ASP A 24 -7.17 14.10 -3.30
CA ASP A 24 -7.58 12.85 -2.66
C ASP A 24 -7.75 11.71 -3.69
N GLU A 25 -8.37 11.99 -4.83
CA GLU A 25 -8.54 11.01 -5.92
C GLU A 25 -7.20 10.51 -6.47
N THR A 26 -6.22 11.40 -6.65
CA THR A 26 -4.90 11.03 -7.16
C THR A 26 -4.13 10.18 -6.15
N ALA A 27 -4.24 10.53 -4.86
CA ALA A 27 -3.67 9.72 -3.79
C ALA A 27 -4.35 8.34 -3.70
N ALA A 28 -5.67 8.28 -3.82
CA ALA A 28 -6.43 7.03 -3.84
C ALA A 28 -6.02 6.13 -5.02
N ILE A 29 -5.81 6.69 -6.21
CA ILE A 29 -5.31 5.94 -7.38
C ILE A 29 -3.92 5.37 -7.09
N GLY A 30 -3.02 6.14 -6.47
CA GLY A 30 -1.72 5.65 -6.04
C GLY A 30 -1.82 4.45 -5.10
N TRP A 31 -2.63 4.55 -4.05
CA TRP A 31 -2.83 3.46 -3.09
C TRP A 31 -3.43 2.19 -3.72
N ASN A 32 -4.41 2.33 -4.61
CA ASN A 32 -4.98 1.20 -5.34
C ASN A 32 -3.99 0.57 -6.33
N THR A 33 -3.11 1.36 -6.92
CA THR A 33 -2.06 0.86 -7.82
C THR A 33 -1.07 -0.01 -7.05
N ILE A 34 -0.64 0.44 -5.86
CA ILE A 34 0.24 -0.34 -4.97
C ILE A 34 -0.49 -1.61 -4.50
N ALA A 35 -1.75 -1.52 -4.09
CA ALA A 35 -2.53 -2.68 -3.65
C ALA A 35 -2.62 -3.76 -4.76
N SER A 36 -2.87 -3.32 -6.00
CA SER A 36 -2.92 -4.20 -7.16
C SER A 36 -1.55 -4.82 -7.44
N LEU A 37 -0.46 -4.05 -7.32
CA LEU A 37 0.90 -4.55 -7.51
C LEU A 37 1.26 -5.63 -6.48
N VAL A 38 0.88 -5.41 -5.21
CA VAL A 38 1.05 -6.39 -4.12
C VAL A 38 0.26 -7.67 -4.39
N SER A 39 -0.89 -7.60 -5.06
CA SER A 39 -1.69 -8.80 -5.39
C SER A 39 -1.16 -9.66 -6.52
N ILE A 40 -0.34 -9.10 -7.43
CA ILE A 40 0.11 -9.79 -8.65
C ILE A 40 1.60 -10.14 -8.63
N THR A 41 2.36 -9.61 -7.68
CA THR A 41 3.81 -9.81 -7.58
C THR A 41 4.11 -10.70 -6.38
N ALA A 42 5.04 -11.64 -6.53
CA ALA A 42 5.42 -12.55 -5.46
C ALA A 42 6.13 -11.82 -4.31
N ASP A 43 5.93 -12.30 -3.07
CA ASP A 43 6.53 -11.74 -1.86
C ASP A 43 8.06 -11.61 -1.95
N GLU A 44 8.70 -12.55 -2.64
CA GLU A 44 10.16 -12.65 -2.81
C GLU A 44 10.74 -11.51 -3.67
N ASP A 45 9.92 -10.90 -4.51
CA ASP A 45 10.31 -9.79 -5.40
C ASP A 45 10.07 -8.40 -4.75
N PHE A 46 9.50 -8.36 -3.53
CA PHE A 46 9.24 -7.12 -2.80
C PHE A 46 10.21 -6.84 -1.66
N ASP A 47 10.54 -5.56 -1.50
CA ASP A 47 11.21 -5.04 -0.32
C ASP A 47 10.22 -5.00 0.87
N LEU A 48 10.18 -6.10 1.63
CA LEU A 48 9.36 -6.24 2.84
C LEU A 48 9.59 -5.09 3.85
N PRO A 49 10.83 -4.63 4.12
CA PRO A 49 11.07 -3.40 4.89
C PRO A 49 10.35 -2.17 4.35
N ALA A 50 10.36 -1.94 3.03
CA ALA A 50 9.67 -0.79 2.41
C ALA A 50 8.14 -0.88 2.58
N LEU A 51 7.58 -2.08 2.43
CA LEU A 51 6.15 -2.33 2.65
C LEU A 51 5.74 -2.10 4.12
N ASN A 52 6.57 -2.52 5.08
CA ASN A 52 6.31 -2.26 6.50
C ASN A 52 6.39 -0.76 6.83
N LEU A 53 7.28 -0.01 6.18
CA LEU A 53 7.35 1.46 6.28
C LEU A 53 6.07 2.12 5.76
N LEU A 54 5.55 1.68 4.61
CA LEU A 54 4.25 2.15 4.11
C LEU A 54 3.11 1.83 5.07
N LEU A 55 3.11 0.64 5.65
CA LEU A 55 2.09 0.23 6.63
C LEU A 55 2.13 1.10 7.91
N GLN A 56 3.32 1.49 8.36
CA GLN A 56 3.46 2.46 9.46
C GLN A 56 2.96 3.85 9.10
N ARG A 57 3.19 4.27 7.85
CA ARG A 57 2.74 5.56 7.33
C ARG A 57 1.21 5.62 7.28
N VAL A 58 0.57 4.58 6.75
CA VAL A 58 -0.89 4.43 6.72
C VAL A 58 -1.51 4.70 8.09
N GLN A 59 -0.98 4.10 9.14
CA GLN A 59 -1.50 4.29 10.50
C GLN A 59 -1.47 5.75 10.98
N LYS A 60 -0.52 6.56 10.49
CA LYS A 60 -0.38 7.97 10.87
C LYS A 60 -1.22 8.89 9.98
N GLU A 61 -1.39 8.54 8.72
CA GLU A 61 -1.99 9.42 7.70
C GLU A 61 -3.46 9.14 7.45
N ILE A 62 -3.96 7.93 7.72
CA ILE A 62 -5.34 7.55 7.43
C ILE A 62 -6.38 8.47 8.09
N HIS A 63 -6.10 8.98 9.29
CA HIS A 63 -6.98 9.91 10.00
C HIS A 63 -7.04 11.32 9.37
N LYS A 64 -6.07 11.66 8.52
CA LYS A 64 -5.98 12.95 7.80
C LYS A 64 -6.31 12.82 6.31
N ALA A 65 -6.42 11.58 5.82
CA ALA A 65 -6.74 11.28 4.44
C ALA A 65 -8.22 11.56 4.13
N GLY A 66 -8.51 11.90 2.88
CA GLY A 66 -9.89 12.04 2.41
C GLY A 66 -10.59 10.69 2.27
N ASN A 67 -11.87 10.71 1.93
CA ASN A 67 -12.70 9.51 1.89
C ASN A 67 -12.18 8.47 0.87
N GLU A 68 -11.77 8.93 -0.31
CA GLU A 68 -11.29 8.04 -1.37
C GLU A 68 -9.96 7.40 -1.01
N SER A 69 -9.03 8.21 -0.46
CA SER A 69 -7.75 7.70 0.00
C SER A 69 -7.92 6.70 1.14
N ARG A 70 -8.84 6.94 2.09
CA ARG A 70 -9.13 5.98 3.18
C ARG A 70 -9.61 4.64 2.65
N TYR A 71 -10.52 4.66 1.67
CA TYR A 71 -11.00 3.43 1.04
C TYR A 71 -9.88 2.67 0.32
N ALA A 72 -9.06 3.38 -0.46
CA ALA A 72 -7.92 2.78 -1.17
C ALA A 72 -6.84 2.24 -0.20
N ILE A 73 -6.58 2.94 0.89
CA ILE A 73 -5.67 2.51 1.96
C ILE A 73 -6.18 1.22 2.61
N ASN A 74 -7.49 1.10 2.85
CA ASN A 74 -8.07 -0.11 3.42
C ASN A 74 -7.88 -1.30 2.49
N ASN A 75 -8.11 -1.10 1.20
CA ASN A 75 -7.85 -2.09 0.17
C ASN A 75 -6.37 -2.52 0.18
N PHE A 76 -5.43 -1.58 0.26
CA PHE A 76 -4.00 -1.87 0.38
C PHE A 76 -3.67 -2.74 1.60
N VAL A 77 -4.20 -2.42 2.79
CA VAL A 77 -3.96 -3.21 4.01
C VAL A 77 -4.49 -4.64 3.87
N ILE A 78 -5.65 -4.82 3.24
CA ILE A 78 -6.23 -6.14 2.98
C ILE A 78 -5.33 -6.93 2.01
N CYS A 79 -4.96 -6.34 0.87
CA CYS A 79 -4.06 -6.98 -0.10
C CYS A 79 -2.74 -7.37 0.57
N LEU A 80 -2.15 -6.49 1.37
CA LEU A 80 -0.91 -6.78 2.07
C LEU A 80 -1.06 -7.96 3.05
N GLY A 81 -2.17 -8.04 3.78
CA GLY A 81 -2.43 -9.14 4.70
C GLY A 81 -2.80 -10.48 4.03
N CYS A 82 -3.31 -10.42 2.80
CA CYS A 82 -3.69 -11.61 2.02
C CYS A 82 -2.52 -12.19 1.23
N TYR A 83 -1.73 -11.34 0.59
CA TYR A 83 -0.67 -11.76 -0.33
C TYR A 83 0.68 -11.90 0.37
N VAL A 84 0.99 -11.01 1.32
CA VAL A 84 2.28 -11.04 2.02
C VAL A 84 2.20 -11.87 3.29
N THR A 85 2.55 -13.15 3.19
CA THR A 85 2.38 -14.11 4.30
C THR A 85 3.19 -13.67 5.53
N SER A 86 4.38 -13.10 5.32
CA SER A 86 5.24 -12.59 6.39
C SER A 86 4.73 -11.31 7.06
N LEU A 87 3.83 -10.55 6.42
CA LEU A 87 3.27 -9.31 6.96
C LEU A 87 1.80 -9.47 7.38
N LYS A 88 1.20 -10.65 7.22
CA LYS A 88 -0.18 -10.96 7.59
C LYS A 88 -0.54 -10.53 9.02
N ASP A 89 0.23 -10.96 10.02
CA ASP A 89 -0.05 -10.61 11.43
C ASP A 89 0.11 -9.11 11.69
N ALA A 90 1.05 -8.45 11.01
CA ALA A 90 1.24 -7.00 11.12
C ALA A 90 0.10 -6.22 10.46
N ALA A 91 -0.42 -6.71 9.34
CA ALA A 91 -1.57 -6.13 8.63
C ALA A 91 -2.86 -6.29 9.46
N ILE A 92 -3.12 -7.50 9.99
CA ILE A 92 -4.30 -7.79 10.84
C ILE A 92 -4.30 -6.86 12.07
N LYS A 93 -3.21 -6.84 12.82
CA LYS A 93 -3.10 -6.02 14.05
C LYS A 93 -3.34 -4.52 13.80
N ARG A 94 -2.95 -4.03 12.62
CA ARG A 94 -3.12 -2.61 12.25
C ARG A 94 -4.48 -2.33 11.61
N GLY A 95 -5.07 -3.28 10.91
CA GLY A 95 -6.46 -3.22 10.44
C GLY A 95 -7.47 -3.20 11.59
N GLU A 96 -7.18 -3.93 12.68
CA GLU A 96 -7.98 -3.96 13.91
C GLU A 96 -7.93 -2.65 14.71
N SER A 97 -6.84 -1.87 14.59
CA SER A 97 -6.63 -0.62 15.32
C SER A 97 -7.47 0.57 14.79
N ARG A 98 -8.73 0.33 14.41
CA ARG A 98 -9.72 1.39 14.13
C ARG A 98 -9.51 2.11 12.80
N ILE A 99 -9.29 1.33 11.74
CA ILE A 99 -9.26 1.79 10.34
C ILE A 99 -10.68 1.93 9.74
N TRP A 100 -11.75 1.55 10.48
CA TRP A 100 -13.11 1.41 9.97
C TRP A 100 -14.22 2.21 10.69
N ILE A 101 -13.89 3.21 11.53
CA ILE A 101 -14.87 4.18 12.04
C ILE A 101 -14.32 5.61 12.03
#